data_AF-A0A0D0DE81-F1
#
_entry.id   AF-A0A0D0DE81-F1
#
_cell.length_a   1.000
_cell.length_b   1.000
_cell.length_c   1.000
_cell.angle_alpha   90.00
_cell.angle_beta   90.00
_cell.angle_gamma   90.00
#
_symmetry.space_group_name_H-M   'P 1'
#
loop_
_entity.id
_entity.type
_entity.pdbx_description
1 polymer ?
#
loop_
_entity_poly.entity_id
_entity_poly.type
_entity_poly.pdbx_seq_one_letter_code
_entity_poly.pdbx_strand_id
1 'polypeptide(L)'
;SHSSKALSVCPVCLGRHPHWIVDCQATKTWDDMFDTLCTCINRALIMRDKRPICNDWQHETKCSSTSHDGHHICSGCGVSSHGAQ
;
A
#
# COMPACT_ATOMS: atom_id res chain seq x y z
N SER A 1 4.65 -29.33 -4.67
CA SER A 1 4.24 -28.52 -3.50
C SER A 1 3.52 -27.28 -3.99
N HIS A 2 2.19 -27.25 -3.97
CA HIS A 2 1.45 -26.02 -4.27
C HIS A 2 1.58 -25.10 -3.05
N SER A 3 2.56 -24.21 -3.10
CA SER A 3 2.62 -23.06 -2.19
C SER A 3 1.41 -22.19 -2.51
N SER A 4 0.45 -22.14 -1.58
CA SER A 4 -0.62 -21.16 -1.59
C SER A 4 0.05 -19.78 -1.57
N LYS A 5 0.23 -19.15 -2.74
CA LYS A 5 0.80 -17.80 -2.82
C LYS A 5 -0.09 -16.91 -1.97
N ALA A 6 0.44 -16.43 -0.84
CA ALA A 6 -0.24 -15.45 -0.02
C ALA A 6 -0.53 -14.23 -0.91
N LEU A 7 -1.76 -13.74 -0.88
CA LEU A 7 -2.11 -12.51 -1.58
C LEU A 7 -1.34 -11.36 -0.93
N SER A 8 -0.72 -10.50 -1.75
CA SER A 8 -0.13 -9.26 -1.27
C SER A 8 -1.21 -8.40 -0.62
N VAL A 9 -0.83 -7.65 0.43
CA VAL A 9 -1.68 -6.62 1.01
C VAL A 9 -1.96 -5.56 -0.05
N CYS A 10 -3.21 -5.11 -0.12
CA CYS A 10 -3.53 -3.91 -0.87
C CYS A 10 -3.09 -2.68 -0.06
N PRO A 11 -2.23 -1.79 -0.59
CA PRO A 11 -1.78 -0.60 0.11
C PRO A 11 -2.88 0.45 0.34
N VAL A 12 -4.05 0.31 -0.28
CA VAL A 12 -5.20 1.20 -0.04
C VAL A 12 -6.03 0.69 1.13
N CYS A 13 -6.66 -0.49 1.00
CA CYS A 13 -7.55 -1.04 2.04
C CYS A 13 -6.86 -1.87 3.12
N LEU A 14 -5.56 -2.15 2.99
CA LEU A 14 -4.78 -3.04 3.86
C LEU A 14 -5.27 -4.50 3.91
N GLY A 15 -6.18 -4.88 3.00
CA GLY A 15 -6.74 -6.23 2.93
C GLY A 15 -5.89 -7.20 2.09
N ARG A 16 -5.96 -8.49 2.44
CA ARG A 16 -5.40 -9.61 1.65
C ARG A 16 -6.50 -10.39 0.96
N HIS A 17 -7.13 -9.78 -0.05
CA HIS A 17 -8.20 -10.41 -0.83
C HIS A 17 -8.06 -10.11 -2.34
N PRO A 18 -8.57 -10.98 -3.23
CA PRO A 18 -8.42 -10.80 -4.67
C PRO A 18 -9.14 -9.53 -5.15
N HIS A 19 -8.38 -8.55 -5.63
CA HIS A 19 -8.89 -7.39 -6.37
C HIS A 19 -7.75 -6.69 -7.11
N TRP A 20 -8.10 -5.74 -7.97
CA TRP A 20 -7.16 -4.92 -8.71
C TRP A 20 -6.74 -3.74 -7.84
N ILE A 21 -5.50 -3.74 -7.33
CA ILE A 21 -4.99 -2.66 -6.45
C ILE A 21 -5.09 -1.29 -7.14
N VAL A 22 -4.80 -1.24 -8.45
CA VAL A 22 -4.86 -0.01 -9.25
C VAL A 22 -6.25 0.61 -9.33
N ASP A 23 -7.30 -0.19 -9.09
CA ASP A 23 -8.70 0.23 -9.08
C ASP A 23 -9.28 0.27 -7.66
N CYS A 24 -8.46 0.06 -6.63
CA CYS A 24 -8.93 0.08 -5.26
C CYS A 24 -9.26 1.52 -4.84
N GLN A 25 -10.55 1.78 -4.68
CA GLN A 25 -11.12 3.07 -4.24
C GLN A 25 -11.67 2.99 -2.80
N ALA A 26 -11.14 2.07 -1.99
CA ALA A 26 -11.59 1.90 -0.62
C ALA A 26 -11.29 3.15 0.21
N THR A 27 -12.31 3.64 0.92
CA THR A 27 -12.19 4.74 1.88
C THR A 27 -11.98 4.25 3.30
N LYS A 28 -12.21 2.95 3.54
CA LYS A 28 -12.00 2.24 4.81
C LYS A 28 -11.02 1.08 4.66
N THR A 29 -10.42 0.67 5.77
CA THR A 29 -9.64 -0.57 5.87
C THR A 29 -10.52 -1.79 5.63
N TRP A 30 -9.91 -2.94 5.35
CA TRP A 30 -10.60 -4.19 5.01
C TRP A 30 -11.60 -4.69 6.07
N ASP A 31 -11.47 -4.23 7.31
CA ASP A 31 -12.32 -4.52 8.46
C ASP A 31 -13.35 -3.41 8.76
N ASP A 32 -13.43 -2.39 7.90
CA ASP A 32 -14.27 -1.19 8.04
C ASP A 32 -14.01 -0.35 9.31
N MET A 33 -12.93 -0.62 10.04
CA MET A 33 -12.64 0.02 11.33
C MET A 33 -12.00 1.41 11.20
N PHE A 34 -11.13 1.60 10.20
CA PHE A 34 -10.36 2.83 10.05
C PHE A 34 -10.52 3.40 8.65
N ASP A 35 -10.42 4.72 8.52
CA ASP A 35 -10.30 5.35 7.20
C ASP A 35 -8.94 4.99 6.57
N THR A 36 -8.86 4.82 5.25
CA THR A 36 -7.61 4.55 4.53
C THR A 36 -6.68 5.77 4.53
N LEU A 37 -5.39 5.61 4.83
CA LEU A 37 -4.45 6.75 4.84
C LEU A 37 -3.95 7.12 3.44
N CYS A 38 -4.18 6.25 2.46
CA CYS A 38 -3.71 6.35 1.09
C CYS A 38 -4.85 6.04 0.11
N THR A 39 -4.81 6.66 -1.07
CA THR A 39 -5.68 6.35 -2.21
C THR A 39 -4.83 6.01 -3.44
N CYS A 40 -5.41 5.30 -4.42
CA CYS A 40 -4.79 5.06 -5.72
C CYS A 40 -5.45 5.97 -6.78
N ILE A 41 -4.67 6.91 -7.34
CA ILE A 41 -5.10 7.82 -8.40
C ILE A 41 -4.14 7.67 -9.57
N ASN A 42 -4.66 7.34 -10.76
CA ASN A 42 -3.85 7.15 -11.97
C ASN A 42 -2.66 6.19 -11.76
N ARG A 43 -2.87 5.09 -11.03
CA ARG A 43 -1.84 4.09 -10.65
C ARG A 43 -0.74 4.61 -9.72
N ALA A 44 -0.89 5.81 -9.16
CA ALA A 44 -0.02 6.34 -8.12
C ALA A 44 -0.70 6.24 -6.75
N LEU A 45 0.07 5.86 -5.73
CA LEU A 45 -0.39 5.85 -4.34
C LEU A 45 -0.13 7.23 -3.72
N ILE A 46 -1.19 7.85 -3.21
CA ILE A 46 -1.19 9.21 -2.68
C ILE A 46 -1.72 9.19 -1.24
N MET A 47 -0.92 9.66 -0.30
CA MET A 47 -1.33 9.85 1.10
C MET A 47 -2.38 10.96 1.23
N ARG A 48 -3.15 10.98 2.31
CA ARG A 48 -4.15 12.04 2.57
C ARG A 48 -3.57 13.47 2.56
N ASP A 49 -2.31 13.62 2.95
CA ASP A 49 -1.59 14.90 2.89
C ASP A 49 -1.03 15.24 1.50
N LYS A 50 -1.46 14.50 0.48
CA LYS A 50 -1.13 14.67 -0.94
C LYS A 50 0.30 14.28 -1.32
N ARG A 51 1.05 13.62 -0.43
CA ARG A 51 2.37 13.09 -0.77
C ARG A 51 2.27 11.78 -1.54
N PRO A 52 2.97 11.62 -2.68
CA PRO A 52 3.08 10.33 -3.34
C PRO A 52 3.96 9.38 -2.52
N ILE A 53 3.65 8.09 -2.57
CA ILE A 53 4.43 7.04 -1.93
C ILE A 53 4.81 5.96 -2.94
N CYS A 54 5.92 5.28 -2.68
CA CYS A 54 6.44 4.24 -3.55
C CYS A 54 5.55 2.99 -3.46
N ASN A 55 5.07 2.52 -4.62
CA ASN A 55 4.28 1.29 -4.71
C ASN A 55 5.12 0.06 -4.31
N ASP A 56 6.32 -0.07 -4.87
CA ASP A 56 7.20 -1.22 -4.60
C ASP A 56 7.60 -1.30 -3.12
N TRP A 57 7.66 -0.16 -2.43
CA TRP A 57 7.88 -0.12 -0.99
C TRP A 57 6.77 -0.80 -0.20
N GLN A 58 5.53 -0.80 -0.70
CA GLN A 58 4.39 -1.43 -0.04
C GLN A 58 4.37 -2.96 -0.17
N HIS A 59 5.21 -3.54 -1.04
CA HIS A 59 5.24 -4.98 -1.25
C HIS A 59 6.32 -5.66 -0.39
N GLU A 60 6.16 -6.96 -0.14
CA GLU A 60 7.10 -7.77 0.66
C GLU A 60 8.54 -7.72 0.14
N THR A 61 8.72 -7.61 -1.19
CA THR A 61 10.04 -7.51 -1.82
C THR A 61 10.75 -6.19 -1.54
N LYS A 62 10.01 -5.16 -1.08
CA LYS A 62 10.42 -3.77 -0.80
C LYS A 62 11.13 -3.08 -1.98
N CYS A 63 11.07 -1.76 -2.00
CA CYS A 63 11.92 -0.98 -2.89
C CYS A 63 13.32 -0.83 -2.27
N SER A 64 14.38 -1.07 -3.05
CA SER A 64 15.78 -0.89 -2.61
C SER A 64 16.42 0.40 -3.11
N SER A 65 15.68 1.20 -3.87
CA SER A 65 16.20 2.41 -4.49
C SER A 65 16.28 3.56 -3.49
N THR A 66 17.46 4.15 -3.33
CA THR A 66 17.68 5.31 -2.46
C THR A 66 17.36 6.66 -3.11
N SER A 67 16.98 6.66 -4.39
CA SER A 67 16.68 7.90 -5.13
C SER A 67 15.41 8.61 -4.63
N HIS A 68 14.57 7.90 -3.89
CA HIS A 68 13.27 8.39 -3.45
C HIS A 68 12.87 7.86 -2.05
N ASP A 69 13.84 7.74 -1.13
CA ASP A 69 13.59 7.28 0.25
C ASP A 69 12.50 8.10 0.96
N GLY A 70 12.34 9.39 0.59
CA GLY A 70 11.25 10.22 1.09
C GLY A 70 9.84 9.73 0.75
N HIS A 71 9.69 8.85 -0.25
CA HIS A 71 8.44 8.19 -0.63
C HIS A 71 8.28 6.79 -0.05
N HIS A 72 9.28 6.27 0.67
CA HIS A 72 9.22 4.99 1.37
C HIS A 72 8.44 5.15 2.67
N ILE A 73 7.14 5.36 2.55
CA ILE A 73 6.21 5.60 3.65
C ILE A 73 5.17 4.49 3.64
N CYS A 74 4.94 3.84 4.79
CA CYS A 74 3.89 2.84 4.95
C CYS A 74 2.51 3.47 4.75
N SER A 75 1.75 2.93 3.80
CA SER A 75 0.37 3.35 3.54
C SER A 75 -0.60 3.02 4.68
N GLY A 76 -0.24 2.12 5.60
CA GLY A 76 -1.09 1.74 6.72
C GLY A 76 -0.89 2.56 8.00
N CYS A 77 0.31 3.11 8.23
CA CYS A 77 0.63 3.82 9.48
C CYS A 77 1.48 5.08 9.31
N GLY A 78 1.93 5.41 8.09
CA GLY A 78 2.65 6.64 7.79
C GLY A 78 4.13 6.68 8.21
N VAL A 79 4.70 5.59 8.71
CA VAL A 79 6.13 5.51 9.08
C VAL A 79 6.99 5.01 7.93
N SER A 80 8.29 5.28 7.94
CA SER A 80 9.22 4.91 6.86
C SER A 80 10.04 3.65 7.08
N SER A 81 9.85 2.94 8.19
CA SER A 81 10.61 1.72 8.51
C SER A 81 10.14 0.47 7.77
N HIS A 82 8.93 0.51 7.19
CA HIS A 82 8.31 -0.58 6.46
C HIS A 82 7.28 -0.07 5.47
N GLY A 83 6.83 -0.92 4.54
CA GLY A 83 5.61 -0.71 3.76
C GLY A 83 4.43 -1.49 4.33
N ALA A 84 3.26 -1.39 3.71
CA ALA A 84 2.07 -2.16 4.08
C ALA A 84 2.24 -3.67 3.80
N GLN A 85 2.93 -4.36 4.69
CA GLN A 85 3.16 -5.81 4.65
C GLN A 85 2.00 -6.58 5.26
#